data_AF-A0AAE6R8K1-F1
#
_entry.id   AF-A0AAE6R8K1-F1
#
_cell.length_a   1.000
_cell.length_b   1.000
_cell.length_c   1.000
_cell.angle_alpha   90.00
_cell.angle_beta   90.00
_cell.angle_gamma   90.00
#
_symmetry.space_group_name_H-M   'P 1'
#
loop_
_entity.id
_entity.type
_entity.pdbx_description
1 polymer ?
#
loop_
_entity_poly.entity_id
_entity_poly.type
_entity_poly.pdbx_seq_one_letter_code
_entity_poly.pdbx_strand_id
1 'polypeptide(L)'
;MSLEKEIYDKLVSVYPSHVKAITDLSHNPTGAKNFIGSSETGFDFDLVFNLSPSYASFHNEKSPDALFCVNDKLCFVEFKEGGHKKIEIRSKIHEGVVTLFMFVQKHLPHISKADFCALDVHYAVVARETQNFSSVALAFQAASEKYQLKNMEGFLVRKTLYAFDRVKIAELLKGLTNGSLSYIDYYESSTGLPTRITV
;
A
#
# COMPACT_ATOMS: atom_id res chain seq x y z
N MET A 1 19.83 -10.19 -8.21
CA MET A 1 19.00 -9.39 -7.27
C MET A 1 18.21 -8.43 -8.13
N SER A 2 16.89 -8.35 -7.98
CA SER A 2 16.10 -7.38 -8.77
C SER A 2 16.31 -5.96 -8.24
N LEU A 3 16.03 -4.96 -9.09
CA LEU A 3 16.11 -3.55 -8.68
C LEU A 3 15.05 -3.22 -7.63
N GLU A 4 13.86 -3.84 -7.70
CA GLU A 4 12.81 -3.72 -6.69
C GLU A 4 13.33 -4.10 -5.31
N LYS A 5 14.00 -5.25 -5.21
CA LYS A 5 14.56 -5.72 -3.95
C LYS A 5 15.69 -4.81 -3.47
N GLU A 6 16.57 -4.37 -4.36
CA GLU A 6 17.64 -3.44 -4.01
C GLU A 6 17.09 -2.11 -3.46
N ILE A 7 16.07 -1.54 -4.10
CA ILE A 7 15.41 -0.32 -3.66
C ILE A 7 14.74 -0.52 -2.29
N TYR A 8 14.02 -1.64 -2.11
CA TYR A 8 13.36 -1.94 -0.84
C TYR A 8 14.37 -2.13 0.30
N ASP A 9 15.43 -2.92 0.09
CA ASP A 9 16.46 -3.15 1.08
C ASP A 9 17.17 -1.83 1.43
N LYS A 10 17.34 -0.93 0.44
CA LYS A 10 17.90 0.40 0.69
C LYS A 10 16.96 1.29 1.51
N LEU A 11 15.65 1.27 1.25
CA LEU A 11 14.65 1.96 2.07
C LEU A 11 14.70 1.48 3.52
N VAL A 12 14.70 0.16 3.75
CA VAL A 12 14.81 -0.43 5.09
C VAL A 12 16.12 -0.04 5.77
N SER A 13 17.23 0.01 5.02
CA SER A 13 18.52 0.43 5.58
C SER A 13 18.55 1.92 5.98
N VAL A 14 17.87 2.80 5.26
CA VAL A 14 17.82 4.24 5.56
C VAL A 14 16.79 4.55 6.64
N TYR A 15 15.68 3.80 6.68
CA TYR A 15 14.57 3.97 7.60
C TYR A 15 14.29 2.66 8.38
N PRO A 16 15.21 2.18 9.23
CA PRO A 16 15.08 0.87 9.86
C PRO A 16 13.88 0.77 10.82
N SER A 17 13.47 1.89 11.44
CA SER A 17 12.31 1.95 12.34
C SER A 17 10.96 1.98 11.62
N HIS A 18 10.95 2.03 10.28
CA HIS A 18 9.71 2.08 9.50
C HIS A 18 9.19 0.68 9.15
N VAL A 19 9.95 -0.38 9.43
CA VAL A 19 9.41 -1.73 9.37
C VAL A 19 8.49 -1.94 10.55
N LYS A 20 7.19 -2.02 10.29
CA LYS A 20 6.13 -2.08 11.31
C LYS A 20 5.18 -3.24 11.05
N ALA A 21 4.49 -3.67 12.09
CA ALA A 21 3.43 -4.66 11.95
C ALA A 21 2.30 -4.09 11.08
N ILE A 22 1.61 -4.95 10.31
CA ILE A 22 0.42 -4.56 9.53
C ILE A 22 -0.65 -3.92 10.43
N THR A 23 -0.69 -4.32 11.72
CA THR A 23 -1.53 -3.66 12.73
C THR A 23 -1.28 -2.16 12.81
N ASP A 24 -0.02 -1.75 12.85
CA ASP A 24 0.36 -0.35 12.98
C ASP A 24 0.18 0.39 11.65
N LEU A 25 0.50 -0.27 10.53
CA LEU A 25 0.36 0.30 9.17
C LEU A 25 -1.10 0.57 8.81
N SER A 26 -2.03 -0.22 9.35
CA SER A 26 -3.47 -0.08 9.10
C SER A 26 -4.22 0.68 10.19
N HIS A 27 -3.51 1.17 11.21
CA HIS A 27 -4.11 1.87 12.33
C HIS A 27 -4.66 3.23 11.91
N ASN A 28 -5.89 3.54 12.33
CA ASN A 28 -6.47 4.86 12.11
C ASN A 28 -6.27 5.75 13.34
N PRO A 29 -5.36 6.74 13.28
CA PRO A 29 -5.04 7.58 14.43
C PRO A 29 -6.20 8.51 14.83
N THR A 30 -7.05 8.92 13.88
CA THR A 30 -8.21 9.79 14.16
C THR A 30 -9.28 9.05 14.96
N GLY A 31 -9.43 7.75 14.70
CA GLY A 31 -10.40 6.90 15.40
C GLY A 31 -9.84 6.17 16.62
N ALA A 32 -8.51 6.14 16.79
CA ALA A 32 -7.79 5.24 17.70
C ALA A 32 -8.26 3.79 17.58
N LYS A 33 -8.49 3.34 16.34
CA LYS A 33 -9.06 2.03 16.01
C LYS A 33 -8.11 1.26 15.12
N ASN A 34 -8.00 -0.04 15.41
CA ASN A 34 -7.34 -0.99 14.53
C ASN A 34 -8.27 -1.34 13.39
N PHE A 35 -7.71 -1.47 12.19
CA PHE A 35 -8.43 -2.01 11.03
C PHE A 35 -8.13 -3.50 10.87
N ILE A 36 -6.85 -3.84 10.72
CA ILE A 36 -6.35 -5.18 10.53
C ILE A 36 -5.36 -5.49 11.65
N GLY A 37 -5.53 -6.61 12.35
CA GLY A 37 -4.56 -7.14 13.30
C GLY A 37 -3.70 -8.23 12.67
N SER A 38 -2.40 -8.02 12.64
CA SER A 38 -1.39 -9.00 12.26
C SER A 38 0.00 -8.56 12.74
N SER A 39 0.83 -9.51 13.15
CA SER A 39 2.24 -9.30 13.53
C SER A 39 3.19 -9.32 12.33
N GLU A 40 2.72 -9.77 11.16
CA GLU A 40 3.51 -9.72 9.93
C GLU A 40 3.81 -8.26 9.57
N THR A 41 4.96 -8.02 8.97
CA THR A 41 5.51 -6.67 8.80
C THR A 41 5.47 -6.18 7.37
N GLY A 42 5.30 -4.86 7.23
CA GLY A 42 5.54 -4.12 6.00
C GLY A 42 6.39 -2.89 6.29
N PHE A 43 6.74 -2.15 5.24
CA PHE A 43 7.46 -0.88 5.38
C PHE A 43 6.47 0.29 5.41
N ASP A 44 6.53 1.13 6.44
CA ASP A 44 5.76 2.37 6.58
C ASP A 44 6.29 3.43 5.61
N PHE A 45 5.54 3.65 4.54
CA PHE A 45 5.94 4.55 3.47
C PHE A 45 5.44 5.97 3.68
N ASP A 46 4.42 6.19 4.52
CA ASP A 46 3.85 7.51 4.83
C ASP A 46 4.85 8.45 5.54
N LEU A 47 5.95 7.88 6.05
CA LEU A 47 7.03 8.62 6.71
C LEU A 47 8.26 8.82 5.81
N VAL A 48 8.23 8.39 4.54
CA VAL A 48 9.34 8.60 3.61
C VAL A 48 9.28 10.01 3.04
N PHE A 49 10.36 10.76 3.23
CA PHE A 49 10.45 12.11 2.68
C PHE A 49 10.74 12.09 1.18
N ASN A 50 10.06 12.97 0.44
CA ASN A 50 10.45 13.35 -0.90
C ASN A 50 11.72 14.22 -0.83
N LEU A 51 12.78 13.73 -1.49
CA LEU A 51 14.11 14.33 -1.46
C LEU A 51 14.39 15.24 -2.67
N SER A 52 13.34 15.64 -3.41
CA SER A 52 13.45 16.54 -4.55
C SER A 52 14.13 17.86 -4.19
N PRO A 53 15.08 18.36 -5.00
CA PRO A 53 15.69 19.67 -4.79
C PRO A 53 14.72 20.84 -5.04
N SER A 54 13.51 20.56 -5.56
CA SER A 54 12.46 21.57 -5.72
C SER A 54 11.88 22.04 -4.39
N TYR A 55 12.08 21.30 -3.30
CA TYR A 55 11.68 21.71 -1.97
C TYR A 55 12.84 22.38 -1.21
N ALA A 56 12.51 23.40 -0.40
CA ALA A 56 13.49 24.06 0.46
C ALA A 56 14.05 23.14 1.55
N SER A 57 13.29 22.11 1.95
CA SER A 57 13.67 21.06 2.89
C SER A 57 12.98 19.75 2.49
N PHE A 58 13.40 18.63 3.09
CA PHE A 58 12.71 17.34 2.91
C PHE A 58 11.22 17.49 3.19
N HIS A 59 10.39 17.02 2.27
CA HIS A 59 8.94 17.20 2.31
C HIS A 59 8.25 15.86 2.51
N ASN A 60 7.29 15.80 3.44
CA ASN A 60 6.45 14.61 3.58
C ASN A 60 5.22 14.76 2.68
N GLU A 61 5.22 14.04 1.56
CA GLU A 61 4.09 13.98 0.62
C GLU A 61 2.98 13.10 1.20
N LYS A 62 1.75 13.25 0.72
CA LYS A 62 0.69 12.28 1.02
C LYS A 62 0.96 11.04 0.19
N SER A 63 1.66 10.09 0.77
CA SER A 63 2.05 8.86 0.10
C SER A 63 1.19 7.67 0.56
N PRO A 64 1.31 6.49 -0.08
CA PRO A 64 0.61 5.29 0.36
C PRO A 64 1.08 4.89 1.76
N ASP A 65 0.18 4.33 2.56
CA ASP A 65 0.49 4.00 3.96
C ASP A 65 1.66 3.00 4.08
N ALA A 66 1.71 1.98 3.22
CA ALA A 66 2.72 0.94 3.28
C ALA A 66 3.32 0.57 1.92
N LEU A 67 4.52 -0.03 1.97
CA LEU A 67 5.21 -0.66 0.86
C LEU A 67 5.65 -2.07 1.25
N PHE A 68 5.47 -3.02 0.34
CA PHE A 68 5.93 -4.40 0.47
C PHE A 68 6.83 -4.76 -0.71
N CYS A 69 7.80 -5.64 -0.49
CA CYS A 69 8.59 -6.25 -1.57
C CYS A 69 8.38 -7.76 -1.57
N VAL A 70 7.72 -8.28 -2.61
CA VAL A 70 7.43 -9.72 -2.74
C VAL A 70 7.65 -10.21 -4.16
N ASN A 71 8.39 -11.31 -4.31
CA ASN A 71 8.69 -11.93 -5.61
C ASN A 71 9.18 -10.92 -6.66
N ASP A 72 10.17 -10.09 -6.26
CA ASP A 72 10.76 -9.03 -7.08
C ASP A 72 9.77 -7.94 -7.54
N LYS A 73 8.73 -7.68 -6.74
CA LYS A 73 7.73 -6.62 -7.00
C LYS A 73 7.61 -5.70 -5.81
N LEU A 74 7.44 -4.41 -6.08
CA LEU A 74 7.10 -3.41 -5.09
C LEU A 74 5.59 -3.24 -5.06
N CYS A 75 4.94 -3.38 -3.91
CA CYS A 75 3.50 -3.17 -3.79
C CYS A 75 3.21 -2.11 -2.74
N PHE A 76 2.74 -0.96 -3.21
CA PHE A 76 2.16 0.06 -2.35
C PHE A 76 0.78 -0.39 -1.88
N VAL A 77 0.49 -0.16 -0.60
CA VAL A 77 -0.79 -0.49 0.02
C VAL A 77 -1.34 0.73 0.74
N GLU A 78 -2.59 1.04 0.48
CA GLU A 78 -3.35 2.08 1.17
C GLU A 78 -4.49 1.44 1.96
N PHE A 79 -4.54 1.71 3.26
CA PHE A 79 -5.60 1.26 4.16
C PHE A 79 -6.68 2.33 4.31
N LYS A 80 -7.94 1.97 4.04
CA LYS A 80 -9.07 2.91 4.08
C LYS A 80 -10.24 2.40 4.90
N GLU A 81 -10.44 3.01 6.06
CA GLU A 81 -11.55 2.66 6.95
C GLU A 81 -12.89 3.37 6.63
N GLY A 82 -12.84 4.57 6.04
CA GLY A 82 -14.00 5.45 5.89
C GLY A 82 -14.24 5.92 4.46
N GLY A 83 -15.13 6.91 4.28
CA GLY A 83 -15.33 7.55 2.98
C GLY A 83 -14.06 8.28 2.52
N HIS A 84 -13.62 8.01 1.29
CA HIS A 84 -12.43 8.62 0.70
C HIS A 84 -12.73 9.06 -0.73
N LYS A 85 -12.17 10.21 -1.12
CA LYS A 85 -12.40 10.78 -2.45
C LYS A 85 -11.42 10.17 -3.44
N LYS A 86 -11.89 9.97 -4.68
CA LYS A 86 -11.07 9.49 -5.80
C LYS A 86 -9.75 10.26 -5.96
N ILE A 87 -9.81 11.57 -5.82
CA ILE A 87 -8.64 12.44 -5.99
C ILE A 87 -7.58 12.12 -4.94
N GLU A 88 -7.94 11.83 -3.70
CA GLU A 88 -7.01 11.55 -2.61
C GLU A 88 -6.22 10.26 -2.86
N ILE A 89 -6.90 9.18 -3.28
CA ILE A 89 -6.23 7.92 -3.63
C ILE A 89 -5.28 8.09 -4.80
N ARG A 90 -5.72 8.78 -5.86
CA ARG A 90 -4.90 8.97 -7.06
C ARG A 90 -3.69 9.87 -6.80
N SER A 91 -3.85 10.91 -5.99
CA SER A 91 -2.75 11.74 -5.52
C SER A 91 -1.73 10.90 -4.77
N LYS A 92 -2.15 10.03 -3.85
CA LYS A 92 -1.24 9.13 -3.12
C LYS A 92 -0.43 8.21 -4.03
N ILE A 93 -1.02 7.67 -5.11
CA ILE A 93 -0.27 6.87 -6.09
C ILE A 93 0.83 7.71 -6.75
N HIS A 94 0.48 8.90 -7.23
CA HIS A 94 1.42 9.78 -7.90
C HIS A 94 2.55 10.22 -6.96
N GLU A 95 2.19 10.72 -5.79
CA GLU A 95 3.13 11.17 -4.76
C GLU A 95 4.02 10.03 -4.27
N GLY A 96 3.47 8.82 -4.07
CA GLY A 96 4.25 7.64 -3.71
C GLY A 96 5.33 7.28 -4.73
N VAL A 97 4.97 7.22 -6.02
CA VAL A 97 5.91 6.91 -7.11
C VAL A 97 6.98 8.00 -7.26
N VAL A 98 6.59 9.27 -7.17
CA VAL A 98 7.53 10.39 -7.25
C VAL A 98 8.50 10.40 -6.06
N THR A 99 7.99 10.20 -4.84
CA THR A 99 8.82 10.09 -3.63
C THR A 99 9.81 8.95 -3.75
N LEU A 100 9.37 7.77 -4.21
CA LEU A 100 10.25 6.64 -4.44
C LEU A 100 11.33 6.95 -5.49
N PHE A 101 10.96 7.60 -6.58
CA PHE A 101 11.92 8.00 -7.61
C PHE A 101 12.99 8.95 -7.05
N MET A 102 12.58 9.96 -6.27
CA MET A 102 13.53 10.92 -5.68
C MET A 102 14.43 10.25 -4.63
N PHE A 103 13.89 9.29 -3.87
CA PHE A 103 14.69 8.45 -2.99
C PHE A 103 15.76 7.67 -3.78
N VAL A 104 15.37 7.03 -4.88
CA VAL A 104 16.29 6.28 -5.76
C VAL A 104 17.38 7.19 -6.34
N GLN A 105 17.02 8.37 -6.86
CA GLN A 105 18.00 9.31 -7.40
C GLN A 105 19.04 9.74 -6.36
N LYS A 106 18.63 9.89 -5.09
CA LYS A 106 19.53 10.27 -3.99
C LYS A 106 20.44 9.12 -3.56
N HIS A 107 19.87 7.93 -3.36
CA HIS A 107 20.53 6.84 -2.63
C HIS A 107 21.06 5.71 -3.52
N LEU A 108 20.55 5.59 -4.74
CA LEU A 108 20.90 4.57 -5.73
C LEU A 108 21.08 5.23 -7.12
N PRO A 109 22.01 6.20 -7.27
CA PRO A 109 22.14 7.01 -8.48
C PRO A 109 22.57 6.21 -9.73
N HIS A 110 22.96 4.95 -9.57
CA HIS A 110 23.27 4.06 -10.68
C HIS A 110 22.01 3.50 -11.37
N ILE A 111 20.84 3.56 -10.72
CA ILE A 111 19.56 3.18 -11.32
C ILE A 111 19.11 4.31 -12.24
N SER A 112 19.09 4.04 -13.54
CA SER A 112 18.67 5.04 -14.51
C SER A 112 17.17 5.32 -14.42
N LYS A 113 16.73 6.45 -15.00
CA LYS A 113 15.29 6.74 -15.13
C LYS A 113 14.56 5.64 -15.91
N ALA A 114 15.19 5.09 -16.95
CA ALA A 114 14.57 4.03 -17.75
C ALA A 114 14.38 2.76 -16.93
N ASP A 115 15.39 2.39 -16.13
CA ASP A 115 15.32 1.23 -15.24
C ASP A 115 14.25 1.43 -14.16
N PHE A 116 14.17 2.63 -13.58
CA PHE A 116 13.12 2.96 -12.62
C PHE A 116 11.72 2.86 -13.23
N CYS A 117 11.52 3.39 -14.45
CA CYS A 117 10.25 3.27 -15.16
C CYS A 117 9.92 1.83 -15.57
N ALA A 118 10.90 0.93 -15.59
CA ALA A 118 10.71 -0.48 -15.91
C ALA A 118 10.23 -1.31 -14.71
N LEU A 119 10.41 -0.84 -13.48
CA LEU A 119 10.09 -1.57 -12.24
C LEU A 119 8.67 -2.15 -12.22
N ASP A 120 8.52 -3.29 -11.55
CA ASP A 120 7.22 -3.93 -11.31
C ASP A 120 6.56 -3.37 -10.04
N VAL A 121 6.07 -2.13 -10.14
CA VAL A 121 5.38 -1.42 -9.05
C VAL A 121 3.87 -1.66 -9.13
N HIS A 122 3.29 -2.25 -8.10
CA HIS A 122 1.87 -2.49 -7.94
C HIS A 122 1.26 -1.53 -6.90
N TYR A 123 -0.05 -1.34 -6.95
CA TYR A 123 -0.79 -0.56 -5.96
C TYR A 123 -2.06 -1.27 -5.53
N ALA A 124 -2.28 -1.41 -4.23
CA ALA A 124 -3.49 -1.98 -3.68
C ALA A 124 -4.16 -1.02 -2.70
N VAL A 125 -5.49 -0.98 -2.73
CA VAL A 125 -6.29 -0.38 -1.66
C VAL A 125 -6.95 -1.49 -0.87
N VAL A 126 -6.69 -1.52 0.44
CA VAL A 126 -7.39 -2.34 1.41
C VAL A 126 -8.41 -1.45 2.08
N ALA A 127 -9.68 -1.66 1.79
CA ALA A 127 -10.74 -0.82 2.29
C ALA A 127 -11.71 -1.60 3.16
N ARG A 128 -12.31 -0.91 4.10
CA ARG A 128 -13.43 -1.47 4.86
C ARG A 128 -14.67 -1.52 3.97
N GLU A 129 -15.44 -2.60 4.08
CA GLU A 129 -16.72 -2.71 3.40
C GLU A 129 -17.67 -1.61 3.89
N THR A 130 -18.07 -0.69 3.01
CA THR A 130 -18.99 0.42 3.31
C THR A 130 -20.35 0.28 2.64
N GLN A 131 -20.54 -0.71 1.78
CA GLN A 131 -21.76 -0.90 1.00
C GLN A 131 -22.20 -2.36 1.03
N ASN A 132 -23.48 -2.59 1.31
CA ASN A 132 -24.13 -3.88 1.09
C ASN A 132 -24.42 -4.01 -0.41
N PHE A 133 -23.63 -4.81 -1.12
CA PHE A 133 -23.92 -5.13 -2.52
C PHE A 133 -24.96 -6.24 -2.59
N SER A 134 -25.95 -6.10 -3.48
CA SER A 134 -26.99 -7.11 -3.70
C SER A 134 -26.49 -8.37 -4.40
N SER A 135 -25.30 -8.34 -5.01
CA SER A 135 -24.64 -9.51 -5.59
C SER A 135 -23.12 -9.38 -5.59
N VAL A 136 -22.45 -10.54 -5.60
CA VAL A 136 -20.98 -10.66 -5.67
C VAL A 136 -20.42 -10.03 -6.95
N ALA A 137 -21.10 -10.21 -8.09
CA ALA A 137 -20.66 -9.66 -9.38
C ALA A 137 -20.65 -8.12 -9.39
N LEU A 138 -21.70 -7.49 -8.83
CA LEU A 138 -21.75 -6.04 -8.68
C LEU A 138 -20.67 -5.53 -7.72
N ALA A 139 -20.38 -6.29 -6.66
CA ALA A 139 -19.30 -5.97 -5.74
C ALA A 139 -17.93 -5.99 -6.45
N PHE A 140 -17.67 -7.00 -7.30
CA PHE A 140 -16.45 -7.08 -8.12
C PHE A 140 -16.36 -5.96 -9.14
N GLN A 141 -17.44 -5.65 -9.85
CA GLN A 141 -17.46 -4.57 -10.83
C GLN A 141 -17.20 -3.21 -10.16
N ALA A 142 -17.91 -2.93 -9.06
CA ALA A 142 -17.73 -1.73 -8.27
C ALA A 142 -16.30 -1.61 -7.72
N ALA A 143 -15.67 -2.72 -7.33
CA ALA A 143 -14.25 -2.76 -6.95
C ALA A 143 -13.34 -2.37 -8.11
N SER A 144 -13.60 -2.92 -9.30
CA SER A 144 -12.77 -2.70 -10.49
C SER A 144 -12.89 -1.28 -11.05
N GLU A 145 -14.04 -0.64 -10.84
CA GLU A 145 -14.34 0.73 -11.24
C GLU A 145 -14.00 1.75 -10.13
N LYS A 146 -13.82 1.29 -8.88
CA LYS A 146 -13.53 2.14 -7.73
C LYS A 146 -12.31 3.00 -8.02
N TYR A 147 -12.48 4.32 -7.89
CA TYR A 147 -11.47 5.35 -8.17
C TYR A 147 -10.87 5.38 -9.57
N GLN A 148 -11.34 4.52 -10.49
CA GLN A 148 -10.78 4.34 -11.83
C GLN A 148 -9.27 4.07 -11.78
N LEU A 149 -8.84 3.19 -10.86
CA LEU A 149 -7.42 2.87 -10.65
C LEU A 149 -6.77 2.23 -11.87
N LYS A 150 -7.52 1.43 -12.64
CA LYS A 150 -7.05 0.84 -13.90
C LYS A 150 -6.49 1.85 -14.89
N ASN A 151 -6.94 3.11 -14.85
CA ASN A 151 -6.40 4.17 -15.72
C ASN A 151 -4.97 4.61 -15.33
N MET A 152 -4.43 4.12 -14.21
CA MET A 152 -3.06 4.35 -13.77
C MET A 152 -2.11 3.20 -14.15
N GLU A 153 -2.67 2.06 -14.58
CA GLU A 153 -1.91 0.88 -14.99
C GLU A 153 -1.15 1.14 -16.28
N GLY A 154 0.07 0.62 -16.37
CA GLY A 154 0.98 0.80 -17.50
C GLY A 154 1.64 2.18 -17.58
N PHE A 155 1.20 3.17 -16.78
CA PHE A 155 1.79 4.50 -16.74
C PHE A 155 2.54 4.77 -15.42
N LEU A 156 1.85 4.76 -14.28
CA LEU A 156 2.49 4.99 -12.97
C LEU A 156 2.80 3.68 -12.24
N VAL A 157 1.95 2.68 -12.41
CA VAL A 157 2.05 1.37 -11.76
C VAL A 157 1.71 0.29 -12.78
N ARG A 158 2.16 -0.95 -12.57
CA ARG A 158 1.87 -2.08 -13.44
C ARG A 158 0.46 -2.63 -13.25
N LYS A 159 0.03 -2.78 -12.00
CA LYS A 159 -1.27 -3.34 -11.65
C LYS A 159 -1.87 -2.64 -10.44
N THR A 160 -3.19 -2.57 -10.45
CA THR A 160 -3.99 -2.04 -9.35
C THR A 160 -4.95 -3.08 -8.80
N LEU A 161 -5.20 -3.02 -7.50
CA LEU A 161 -6.16 -3.89 -6.83
C LEU A 161 -6.99 -3.09 -5.81
N TYR A 162 -8.26 -3.43 -5.69
CA TYR A 162 -9.14 -2.92 -4.65
C TYR A 162 -9.75 -4.10 -3.87
N ALA A 163 -9.31 -4.29 -2.63
CA ALA A 163 -9.78 -5.35 -1.75
C ALA A 163 -10.64 -4.73 -0.62
N PHE A 164 -11.88 -5.20 -0.50
CA PHE A 164 -12.81 -4.73 0.54
C PHE A 164 -13.56 -5.85 1.25
N ASP A 165 -13.62 -7.02 0.63
CA ASP A 165 -14.10 -8.25 1.25
C ASP A 165 -13.01 -8.83 2.16
N ARG A 166 -13.40 -9.34 3.33
CA ARG A 166 -12.46 -9.78 4.37
C ARG A 166 -11.57 -10.94 3.92
N VAL A 167 -12.12 -11.86 3.12
CA VAL A 167 -11.37 -13.01 2.58
C VAL A 167 -10.34 -12.51 1.57
N LYS A 168 -10.75 -11.67 0.61
CA LYS A 168 -9.81 -11.07 -0.36
C LYS A 168 -8.73 -10.21 0.30
N ILE A 169 -9.06 -9.49 1.36
CA ILE A 169 -8.08 -8.73 2.14
C ILE A 169 -7.05 -9.70 2.74
N ALA A 170 -7.50 -10.77 3.38
CA ALA A 170 -6.61 -11.76 3.97
C ALA A 170 -5.75 -12.47 2.91
N GLU A 171 -6.32 -12.84 1.75
CA GLU A 171 -5.59 -13.42 0.61
C GLU A 171 -4.53 -12.46 0.06
N LEU A 172 -4.87 -11.18 -0.11
CA LEU A 172 -3.93 -10.15 -0.54
C LEU A 172 -2.77 -10.03 0.45
N LEU A 173 -3.06 -9.90 1.75
CA LEU A 173 -2.03 -9.75 2.78
C LEU A 173 -1.16 -11.01 2.91
N LYS A 174 -1.74 -12.21 2.73
CA LYS A 174 -0.97 -13.46 2.62
C LYS A 174 -0.04 -13.45 1.41
N GLY A 175 -0.51 -12.96 0.26
CA GLY A 175 0.33 -12.75 -0.91
C GLY A 175 1.48 -11.77 -0.65
N LEU A 176 1.22 -10.65 0.00
CA LEU A 176 2.21 -9.61 0.30
C LEU A 176 3.28 -10.04 1.32
N THR A 177 2.96 -11.02 2.15
CA THR A 177 3.84 -11.60 3.17
C THR A 177 4.51 -12.89 2.70
N ASN A 178 4.49 -13.16 1.39
CA ASN A 178 5.07 -14.37 0.79
C ASN A 178 4.53 -15.67 1.42
N GLY A 179 3.28 -15.66 1.86
CA GLY A 179 2.59 -16.80 2.45
C GLY A 179 2.81 -17.03 3.94
N SER A 180 3.60 -16.22 4.65
CA SER A 180 3.81 -16.40 6.10
C SER A 180 2.55 -16.15 6.93
N LEU A 181 1.67 -15.27 6.45
CA LEU A 181 0.44 -14.93 7.12
C LEU A 181 -0.57 -16.09 7.08
N SER A 182 -0.95 -16.58 8.26
CA SER A 182 -1.93 -17.67 8.46
C SER A 182 -3.32 -17.17 8.84
N TYR A 183 -3.41 -15.98 9.44
CA TYR A 183 -4.67 -15.33 9.76
C TYR A 183 -4.53 -13.81 9.85
N ILE A 184 -5.66 -13.11 9.79
CA ILE A 184 -5.79 -11.73 10.24
C ILE A 184 -6.90 -11.61 11.28
N ASP A 185 -6.75 -10.66 12.19
CA ASP A 185 -7.83 -10.21 13.07
C ASP A 185 -8.49 -8.97 12.43
N TYR A 186 -9.64 -9.14 11.79
CA TYR A 186 -10.36 -8.05 11.12
C TYR A 186 -11.31 -7.36 12.10
N TYR A 187 -11.05 -6.09 12.43
CA TYR A 187 -11.86 -5.34 13.39
C TYR A 187 -13.01 -4.66 12.66
N GLU A 188 -14.28 -4.87 13.03
CA GLU A 188 -15.43 -4.17 12.45
C GLU A 188 -15.66 -2.79 13.09
N SER A 189 -16.18 -1.82 12.31
CA SER A 189 -16.43 -0.45 12.81
C SER A 189 -17.51 -0.40 13.88
N SER A 190 -18.49 -1.30 13.80
CA SER A 190 -19.69 -1.37 14.63
C SER A 190 -19.43 -1.98 16.00
N THR A 191 -18.59 -3.01 16.07
CA THR A 191 -18.39 -3.79 17.30
C THR A 191 -17.06 -3.49 17.99
N GLY A 192 -16.04 -3.04 17.26
CA GLY A 192 -14.67 -2.90 17.77
C GLY A 192 -14.01 -4.24 18.16
N LEU A 193 -14.72 -5.36 18.00
CA LEU A 193 -14.20 -6.69 18.26
C LEU A 193 -13.59 -7.29 16.99
N PRO A 194 -12.43 -7.97 17.09
CA PRO A 194 -11.83 -8.62 15.94
C PRO A 194 -12.62 -9.89 15.58
N THR A 195 -12.82 -10.09 14.27
CA THR A 195 -13.18 -11.38 13.69
C THR A 195 -11.93 -11.99 13.08
N ARG A 196 -11.54 -13.18 13.55
CA ARG A 196 -10.39 -13.89 12.99
C ARG A 196 -10.74 -14.52 11.64
N ILE A 197 -9.96 -14.21 10.60
CA ILE A 197 -10.07 -14.77 9.26
C ILE A 197 -8.80 -15.59 9.00
N THR A 198 -8.96 -16.90 8.76
CA THR A 198 -7.85 -17.82 8.45
C THR A 198 -7.65 -17.90 6.94
N VAL A 199 -6.40 -18.02 6.47
CA VAL A 199 -6.03 -18.03 5.05
C VAL A 199 -5.00 -19.06 4.65
#